data_AF-A0A531MG49-F1
#
_entry.id   AF-A0A531MG49-F1
#
_cell.length_a   1.000
_cell.length_b   1.000
_cell.length_c   1.000
_cell.angle_alpha   90.00
_cell.angle_beta   90.00
_cell.angle_gamma   90.00
#
_symmetry.space_group_name_H-M   'P 1'
#
loop_
_entity.id
_entity.type
_entity.pdbx_description
1 polymer ?
#
loop_
_entity_poly.entity_id
_entity_poly.type
_entity_poly.pdbx_seq_one_letter_code
_entity_poly.pdbx_strand_id
1 'polypeptide(L)' 'RFHGDASEIQINPPPGGHTAEFDKWSWRPMQDLPDLIVPFKRKVYEDVVAAFRHLVP' A
#
# COMPACT_ATOMS: atom_id res chain seq x y z
N ARG A 1 -2.84 1.83 -12.49
CA ARG A 1 -4.10 1.24 -11.97
C ARG A 1 -3.99 -0.28 -12.05
N PHE A 2 -4.46 -1.01 -11.04
CA PHE A 2 -4.49 -2.48 -11.10
C PHE A 2 -5.70 -2.95 -11.93
N HIS A 3 -5.48 -3.95 -12.79
CA HIS A 3 -6.49 -4.47 -13.72
C HIS A 3 -6.81 -5.96 -13.50
N GLY A 4 -6.15 -6.63 -12.54
CA GLY A 4 -6.44 -8.02 -12.18
C GLY A 4 -7.62 -8.14 -11.20
N ASP A 5 -7.92 -9.37 -10.80
CA ASP A 5 -8.94 -9.65 -9.79
C ASP A 5 -8.40 -9.31 -8.39
N ALA A 6 -9.24 -8.73 -7.53
CA ALA A 6 -8.88 -8.48 -6.14
C ALA A 6 -8.54 -9.78 -5.38
N SER A 7 -9.09 -10.93 -5.80
CA SER A 7 -8.76 -12.24 -5.24
C SER A 7 -7.30 -12.64 -5.45
N GLU A 8 -6.58 -12.02 -6.39
CA GLU A 8 -5.15 -12.23 -6.59
C GLU A 8 -4.31 -11.68 -5.42
N ILE A 9 -4.87 -10.77 -4.61
CA ILE A 9 -4.17 -10.15 -3.47
C ILE A 9 -4.43 -10.99 -2.21
N GLN A 10 -3.63 -12.04 -2.06
CA GLN A 10 -3.66 -12.95 -0.91
C GLN A 10 -2.51 -12.62 0.05
N ILE A 11 -2.81 -11.90 1.14
CA ILE A 11 -1.80 -11.49 2.14
C ILE A 11 -1.73 -12.40 3.37
N ASN A 12 -2.81 -13.12 3.69
CA ASN A 12 -2.90 -13.95 4.89
C ASN A 12 -3.88 -15.13 4.70
N PRO A 13 -3.41 -16.39 4.65
CA PRO A 13 -2.00 -16.79 4.62
C PRO A 13 -1.37 -16.39 3.29
N PRO A 14 -0.13 -15.90 3.24
CA PRO A 14 0.51 -15.62 1.97
C PRO A 14 0.80 -16.92 1.20
N PRO A 15 0.83 -16.88 -0.15
CA PRO A 15 1.27 -18.01 -0.95
C PRO A 15 2.69 -18.47 -0.57
N GLY A 16 3.02 -19.74 -0.84
CA GLY A 16 4.39 -20.25 -0.65
C GLY A 16 4.80 -20.51 0.80
N GLY A 17 3.88 -20.43 1.77
CA GLY A 17 4.16 -20.79 3.17
C GLY A 17 4.98 -19.76 3.95
N HIS A 18 5.06 -18.52 3.46
CA HIS A 18 5.71 -17.43 4.17
C HIS A 18 4.91 -16.98 5.40
N THR A 19 5.58 -16.29 6.33
CA THR A 19 4.89 -15.63 7.46
C THR A 19 4.17 -14.39 6.96
N ALA A 20 2.91 -14.21 7.37
CA ALA A 20 2.15 -13.02 7.02
C ALA A 20 2.73 -11.77 7.71
N GLU A 21 3.09 -10.75 6.94
CA GLU A 21 3.49 -9.42 7.47
C GLU A 21 2.26 -8.55 7.80
N PHE A 22 1.15 -8.77 7.10
CA PHE A 22 -0.09 -7.99 7.22
C PHE A 22 -1.28 -8.92 7.39
N ASP A 23 -2.26 -8.50 8.19
CA ASP A 23 -3.50 -9.24 8.41
C ASP A 23 -4.65 -8.77 7.49
N LYS A 24 -4.60 -7.51 7.03
CA LYS A 24 -5.63 -6.85 6.23
C LYS A 24 -5.03 -5.88 5.22
N TRP A 25 -5.76 -5.65 4.13
CA TRP A 25 -5.41 -4.65 3.12
C TRP A 25 -6.67 -3.95 2.60
N SER A 26 -6.48 -2.77 1.99
CA SER A 26 -7.52 -2.08 1.24
C SER A 26 -6.88 -1.18 0.18
N TRP A 27 -7.60 -0.91 -0.91
CA TRP A 27 -7.23 0.15 -1.84
C TRP A 27 -7.50 1.51 -1.21
N ARG A 28 -6.51 2.41 -1.23
CA ARG A 28 -6.61 3.78 -0.70
C ARG A 28 -6.05 4.80 -1.72
N PRO A 29 -6.58 6.03 -1.75
CA PRO A 29 -5.92 7.12 -2.47
C PRO A 29 -4.48 7.31 -1.98
N MET A 30 -3.54 7.53 -2.89
CA MET A 30 -2.11 7.65 -2.55
C MET A 30 -1.85 8.84 -1.62
N GLN A 31 -2.61 9.93 -1.77
CA GLN A 31 -2.49 11.11 -0.92
C GLN A 31 -2.84 10.86 0.56
N ASP A 32 -3.58 9.78 0.87
CA ASP A 32 -3.96 9.43 2.25
C ASP A 32 -2.84 8.68 2.99
N LEU A 33 -1.82 8.16 2.28
CA LEU A 33 -0.80 7.29 2.86
C LEU A 33 -0.02 7.92 4.04
N PRO A 34 0.34 9.22 4.04
CA PRO A 34 1.02 9.87 5.16
C PRO A 34 0.21 9.89 6.47
N ASP A 35 -1.12 9.78 6.39
CA ASP A 35 -2.02 9.77 7.55
C ASP A 35 -2.25 8.37 8.11
N LEU A 36 -2.01 7.33 7.31
CA LEU A 36 -2.19 5.92 7.70
C LEU A 36 -0.92 5.30 8.29
N ILE A 37 0.25 5.89 8.02
CA ILE A 37 1.54 5.35 8.45
C ILE A 37 1.90 5.79 9.88
N VAL A 38 2.81 5.03 10.51
CA VAL A 38 3.42 5.40 11.79
C VAL A 38 4.14 6.77 11.73
N PRO A 39 4.08 7.59 12.79
CA PRO A 39 4.50 9.00 12.73
C PRO A 39 5.94 9.24 12.25
N PHE A 40 6.90 8.41 12.66
CA PHE A 40 8.31 8.61 12.31
C PHE A 40 8.62 8.38 10.83
N LYS A 41 7.73 7.68 10.09
CA LYS A 41 7.88 7.44 8.65
C LYS A 41 7.13 8.47 7.80
N ARG A 42 6.34 9.35 8.40
CA ARG A 42 5.46 10.27 7.67
C ARG A 42 6.21 11.05 6.59
N LYS A 43 7.36 11.63 6.93
CA LYS A 43 8.15 12.43 6.00
C LYS A 43 8.60 11.63 4.77
N VAL A 44 9.04 10.39 4.97
CA VAL A 44 9.42 9.49 3.86
C VAL A 44 8.21 9.20 2.98
N TYR A 45 7.04 8.97 3.58
CA TYR A 45 5.81 8.70 2.83
C TYR A 45 5.34 9.94 2.04
N GLU A 46 5.47 11.15 2.59
CA GLU A 46 5.21 12.40 1.87
C GLU A 46 6.11 12.53 0.63
N ASP A 47 7.41 12.23 0.75
CA ASP A 47 8.36 12.32 -0.35
C ASP A 47 8.06 11.27 -1.44
N VAL A 48 7.67 10.05 -1.04
CA VAL A 48 7.22 9.01 -1.97
C VAL A 48 5.97 9.45 -2.73
N VAL A 49 4.95 9.96 -2.02
CA VAL A 49 3.74 10.48 -2.67
C VAL A 49 4.07 11.60 -3.65
N ALA A 50 4.94 12.54 -3.25
CA ALA A 50 5.38 13.64 -4.12
C ALA A 50 6.08 13.13 -5.38
N ALA A 51 6.94 12.11 -5.26
CA ALA A 51 7.64 11.52 -6.40
C ALA A 51 6.66 10.87 -7.40
N PHE A 52 5.62 10.18 -6.92
CA PHE A 52 4.72 9.41 -7.77
C PHE A 52 3.42 10.13 -8.17
N ARG A 53 3.14 11.32 -7.64
CA ARG A 53 1.88 12.05 -7.89
C ARG A 53 1.55 12.25 -9.37
N HIS A 54 2.56 12.34 -10.23
CA HIS A 54 2.40 12.54 -11.66
C HIS A 54 1.88 11.30 -12.42
N LEU A 55 1.83 10.13 -11.76
CA LEU A 55 1.27 8.88 -12.31
C LEU A 55 -0.25 8.75 -12.10
N VAL A 56 -0.84 9.64 -11.30
CA VAL A 56 -2.27 9.69 -11.06
C VAL A 56 -2.81 10.94 -11.77
N PRO A 57 -3.76 10.79 -12.72
CA PRO A 57 -4.36 11.92 -13.41
C PRO A 57 -5.22 12.80 -12.48
#